data_AF-A0A7Y3E2S0-F1
#
_entry.id   AF-A0A7Y3E2S0-F1
#
_cell.length_a   1.000
_cell.length_b   1.000
_cell.length_c   1.000
_cell.angle_alpha   90.00
_cell.angle_beta   90.00
_cell.angle_gamma   90.00
#
_symmetry.space_group_name_H-M   'P 1'
#
loop_
_entity.id
_entity.type
_entity.pdbx_description
1 polymer ?
#
loop_
_entity_poly.entity_id
_entity_poly.type
_entity_poly.pdbx_seq_one_letter_code
_entity_poly.pdbx_strand_id
1 'polypeptide(L)' 'MDDDATASWRALGTYLRRCPGATAFVLSGDRILTRHLGLRSSRRWPIKIARFDARWIRYELRRKGG' A
#
# COMPACT_ATOMS: atom_id res chain seq x y z
N MET A 1 -7.53 -1.73 -19.50
CA MET A 1 -7.12 -2.86 -18.63
C MET A 1 -6.45 -2.38 -17.33
N ASP A 2 -5.91 -1.15 -17.27
CA ASP A 2 -5.32 -0.56 -16.04
C ASP A 2 -6.36 -0.08 -15.01
N ASP A 3 -7.63 0.05 -15.42
CA ASP A 3 -8.70 0.60 -14.57
C ASP A 3 -9.05 -0.32 -13.40
N ASP A 4 -9.10 -1.64 -13.62
CA ASP A 4 -9.46 -2.60 -12.57
C ASP A 4 -8.39 -2.71 -11.48
N ALA A 5 -7.12 -2.67 -11.88
CA ALA A 5 -6.00 -2.62 -10.93
C ALA A 5 -6.07 -1.32 -10.12
N THR A 6 -6.23 -0.18 -10.79
CA THR A 6 -6.35 1.11 -10.11
C THR A 6 -7.52 1.15 -9.12
N ALA A 7 -8.70 0.64 -9.52
CA ALA A 7 -9.87 0.54 -8.66
C ALA A 7 -9.61 -0.34 -7.44
N SER A 8 -8.97 -1.50 -7.63
CA SER A 8 -8.61 -2.43 -6.56
C SER A 8 -7.66 -1.80 -5.53
N TRP A 9 -6.64 -1.04 -5.99
CA TRP A 9 -5.71 -0.36 -5.10
C TRP A 9 -6.38 0.80 -4.32
N ARG A 10 -7.32 1.52 -4.92
CA ARG A 10 -8.12 2.54 -4.21
C ARG A 10 -9.04 1.89 -3.16
N ALA A 11 -9.67 0.78 -3.51
CA ALA A 11 -10.51 0.00 -2.58
C ALA A 11 -9.70 -0.53 -1.41
N LEU A 12 -8.51 -1.08 -1.66
CA LEU A 12 -7.59 -1.54 -0.61
C LEU A 12 -7.18 -0.39 0.33
N GLY A 13 -6.82 0.78 -0.20
CA GLY A 13 -6.54 1.95 0.62
C GLY A 13 -7.71 2.36 1.50
N THR A 14 -8.94 2.29 0.97
CA THR A 14 -10.17 2.57 1.72
C THR A 14 -10.40 1.55 2.84
N TYR A 15 -10.21 0.27 2.55
CA TYR A 15 -10.31 -0.81 3.54
C TYR A 15 -9.31 -0.61 4.68
N LEU A 16 -8.02 -0.39 4.37
CA LEU A 16 -6.98 -0.22 5.38
C LEU A 16 -7.23 0.99 6.31
N ARG A 17 -7.85 2.07 5.83
CA ARG A 17 -8.25 3.20 6.71
C ARG A 17 -9.29 2.83 7.76
N ARG A 18 -10.04 1.73 7.55
CA ARG A 18 -11.03 1.20 8.50
C ARG A 18 -10.41 0.25 9.54
N CYS A 19 -9.08 0.07 9.52
CA CYS A 19 -8.35 -0.79 10.43
C CYS A 19 -7.42 0.03 11.36
N PRO A 20 -7.94 0.98 12.18
CA PRO A 20 -7.10 1.78 13.06
C PRO A 20 -6.42 0.90 14.12
N GLY A 21 -5.18 1.25 14.48
CA GLY A 21 -4.36 0.52 15.44
C GLY A 21 -3.59 -0.66 14.83
N ALA A 22 -3.91 -1.08 13.60
CA ALA A 22 -3.21 -2.17 12.94
C ALA A 22 -1.91 -1.70 12.25
N THR A 23 -0.99 -2.66 12.04
CA THR A 23 0.13 -2.52 11.11
C THR A 23 -0.20 -3.31 9.85
N ALA A 24 -0.14 -2.68 8.69
CA ALA A 24 -0.24 -3.36 7.41
C ALA A 24 1.11 -3.43 6.70
N PHE A 25 1.35 -4.53 6.00
CA PHE A 25 2.48 -4.72 5.10
C PHE A 25 1.97 -5.01 3.69
N VAL A 26 2.46 -4.24 2.71
CA VAL A 26 2.10 -4.40 1.30
C VAL A 26 3.37 -4.64 0.50
N LEU A 27 3.39 -5.71 -0.29
CA LEU A 27 4.41 -5.97 -1.29
C LEU A 27 4.00 -5.36 -2.62
N SER A 28 4.83 -4.50 -3.20
CA SER A 28 4.49 -3.84 -4.46
C SER A 28 5.70 -3.62 -5.35
N GLY A 29 5.57 -3.99 -6.64
CA GLY A 29 6.54 -3.69 -7.70
C GLY A 29 6.27 -2.36 -8.42
N ASP A 30 5.05 -1.83 -8.28
CA ASP A 30 4.61 -0.67 -9.07
C ASP A 30 4.38 0.56 -8.19
N ARG A 31 5.20 1.59 -8.43
CA ARG A 31 5.11 2.86 -7.69
C ARG A 31 3.84 3.66 -8.02
N ILE A 32 3.32 3.58 -9.24
CA ILE A 32 2.11 4.27 -9.68
C ILE A 32 0.91 3.64 -8.96
N LEU A 33 0.75 2.31 -9.03
CA LEU A 33 -0.35 1.62 -8.34
C LEU A 33 -0.30 1.81 -6.83
N THR A 34 0.90 1.77 -6.23
CA THR A 34 1.08 1.98 -4.78
C THR A 34 0.55 3.34 -4.31
N ARG A 35 0.66 4.39 -5.14
CA ARG A 35 0.17 5.74 -4.79
C ARG A 35 -1.35 5.75 -4.58
N HIS A 36 -2.09 4.88 -5.25
CA HIS A 36 -3.55 4.80 -5.12
C HIS A 36 -4.03 4.31 -3.75
N LEU A 37 -3.16 3.71 -2.92
CA LEU A 37 -3.51 3.44 -1.51
C LEU A 37 -3.83 4.75 -0.76
N GLY A 38 -3.17 5.85 -1.13
CA GLY A 38 -3.31 7.15 -0.44
C GLY A 38 -2.95 7.08 1.06
N LEU A 39 -2.02 6.19 1.42
CA LEU A 39 -1.52 5.99 2.77
C LEU A 39 -0.06 6.46 2.88
N ARG A 40 0.31 7.00 4.04
CA ARG A 40 1.70 7.34 4.34
C ARG A 40 2.40 6.11 4.91
N SER A 41 3.39 5.59 4.18
CA SER A 41 4.22 4.48 4.67
C SER A 41 5.13 4.93 5.80
N SER A 42 5.29 4.10 6.83
CA SER A 42 6.24 4.30 7.91
C SER A 42 7.64 3.77 7.58
N ARG A 43 7.74 2.71 6.77
CA ARG A 43 9.01 2.13 6.33
C ARG A 43 8.87 1.44 4.98
N ARG A 44 9.97 1.35 4.22
CA ARG A 44 10.06 0.67 2.92
C ARG A 44 11.37 -0.10 2.85
N TRP A 45 11.32 -1.37 2.44
CA TRP A 45 12.51 -2.17 2.16
C TRP A 45 12.53 -2.57 0.69
N PRO A 46 13.67 -2.38 -0.02
CA PRO A 46 13.85 -2.98 -1.35
C PRO A 46 13.87 -4.49 -1.24
N ILE A 47 13.04 -5.16 -2.04
CA ILE A 47 12.99 -6.62 -2.16
C ILE A 47 13.19 -6.97 -3.62
N LYS A 48 14.11 -7.89 -3.89
CA LYS A 48 14.29 -8.48 -5.22
C LYS A 48 13.57 -9.82 -5.26
N ILE A 49 12.63 -9.97 -6.18
CA ILE A 49 11.85 -11.20 -6.37
C ILE A 49 12.24 -11.77 -7.73
N ALA A 50 13.21 -12.69 -7.72
CA ALA A 50 13.86 -13.17 -8.94
C ALA A 50 14.36 -12.00 -9.83
N ARG A 51 13.68 -11.76 -10.95
CA ARG A 51 13.99 -10.67 -11.91
C ARG A 51 13.21 -9.37 -11.67
N PHE A 52 12.34 -9.32 -10.67
CA PHE A 52 11.47 -8.16 -10.41
C PHE A 52 11.96 -7.36 -9.20
N ASP A 53 11.94 -6.04 -9.33
CA ASP A 53 12.14 -5.11 -8.22
C ASP A 53 10.82 -4.79 -7.53
N ALA A 54 10.78 -5.00 -6.22
CA ALA A 54 9.62 -4.70 -5.39
C ALA A 54 10.01 -3.94 -4.12
N ARG A 55 9.00 -3.49 -3.39
CA ARG A 55 9.13 -2.88 -2.08
C ARG A 55 8.20 -3.60 -1.11
N TRP A 56 8.75 -3.99 0.04
CA TRP A 56 7.95 -4.33 1.22
C TRP A 56 7.65 -3.03 1.95
N ILE A 57 6.38 -2.66 2.07
CA ILE A 57 5.97 -1.34 2.56
C ILE A 57 5.15 -1.50 3.82
N ARG A 58 5.60 -0.88 4.91
CA ARG A 58 4.90 -0.87 6.18
C ARG A 58 4.04 0.38 6.33
N TYR A 59 2.83 0.20 6.83
CA TYR A 59 1.90 1.26 7.19
C TYR A 59 1.49 1.13 8.65
N GLU A 60 1.61 2.23 9.38
CA GLU A 60 1.00 2.40 10.71
C GLU A 60 -0.39 2.98 10.50
N LEU A 61 -1.44 2.18 10.71
CA LEU A 61 -2.81 2.59 10.42
C LEU A 61 -3.36 3.33 11.63
N ARG A 62 -3.20 4.66 11.62
CA ARG A 62 -3.72 5.52 12.68
C ARG A 62 -5.15 5.93 12.34
N ARG A 63 -5.99 6.05 13.37
CA ARG A 63 -7.26 6.77 13.23
C ARG A 63 -6.92 8.19 12.76
N LYS A 64 -7.53 8.66 11.66
CA LYS A 64 -7.45 10.09 11.33
C LYS A 64 -8.03 10.82 12.54
N GLY A 65 -7.20 11.61 13.23
CA GLY A 65 -7.72 12.62 14.15
C GLY A 65 -8.67 13.51 13.37
N GLY A 66 -9.85 13.74 13.93
CA GLY A 66 -10.76 14.79 13.45
C GLY A 66 -10.10 16.15 13.60
#